data_AF-A2U3T5-F1
#
_entry.id   AF-A2U3T5-F1
#
_cell.length_a   1.000
_cell.length_b   1.000
_cell.length_c   1.000
_cell.angle_alpha   90.00
_cell.angle_beta   90.00
_cell.angle_gamma   90.00
#
_symmetry.space_group_name_H-M   'P 1'
#
loop_
_entity.id
_entity.type
_entity.pdbx_description
1 polymer ?
#
loop_
_entity_poly.entity_id
_entity_poly.type
_entity_poly.pdbx_seq_one_letter_code
_entity_poly.pdbx_strand_id
1 'polypeptide(L)'
;MIQQYITTLRQLIIDILGNADSSHYQVSKEISDKWVAKRAHSKKQNDGFLFEKRIIFYSELEDLKEIIDKNWDHFLPVLFDKKRFEVFFNEVLQFQKTQNNGQDLIQSQEHLLSGIVQDLKNAITIFNNKKNKIDDYFISISKISDNLGNTWTINPEENQQKPILKIGDEYELLVEANDPKDRKIEYQLYHFAGKLRINQDSNRFQIKIDQTLVGQSNMLVIKAFTADTDYKNECILKVHITVLPE
;
A
#
# COMPACT_ATOMS: atom_id res chain seq x y z
N MET A 1 -17.94 -1.39 18.03
CA MET A 1 -16.45 -1.37 17.94
C MET A 1 -15.80 -2.73 18.18
N ILE A 2 -16.29 -3.58 19.10
CA ILE A 2 -15.71 -4.92 19.36
C ILE A 2 -15.59 -5.77 18.09
N GLN A 3 -16.64 -5.81 17.27
CA GLN A 3 -16.60 -6.55 16.00
C GLN A 3 -15.52 -6.04 15.04
N GLN A 4 -15.23 -4.73 15.06
CA GLN A 4 -14.13 -4.18 14.27
C GLN A 4 -12.78 -4.64 14.81
N TYR A 5 -12.59 -4.72 16.12
CA TYR A 5 -11.38 -5.26 16.74
C TYR A 5 -11.15 -6.72 16.31
N ILE A 6 -12.18 -7.57 16.45
CA ILE A 6 -12.14 -8.98 16.03
C ILE A 6 -11.78 -9.10 14.55
N THR A 7 -12.44 -8.32 13.70
CA THR A 7 -12.20 -8.33 12.24
C THR A 7 -10.79 -7.89 11.90
N THR A 8 -10.27 -6.88 12.62
CA THR A 8 -8.90 -6.38 12.44
C THR A 8 -7.87 -7.43 12.85
N LEU A 9 -8.07 -8.14 13.97
CA LEU A 9 -7.21 -9.24 14.38
C LEU A 9 -7.23 -10.41 13.40
N ARG A 10 -8.42 -10.79 12.89
CA ARG A 10 -8.53 -11.82 11.85
C ARG A 10 -7.75 -11.45 10.60
N GLN A 11 -7.84 -10.20 10.15
CA GLN A 11 -7.08 -9.74 8.99
C GLN A 11 -5.58 -9.80 9.26
N LEU A 12 -5.12 -9.33 10.42
CA LEU A 12 -3.71 -9.42 10.81
C LEU A 12 -3.20 -10.87 10.82
N ILE A 13 -3.98 -11.80 11.36
CA ILE A 13 -3.63 -13.22 11.36
C ILE A 13 -3.56 -13.78 9.94
N ILE A 14 -4.50 -13.40 9.06
CA ILE A 14 -4.48 -13.79 7.65
C ILE A 14 -3.22 -13.24 6.95
N ASP A 15 -2.86 -12.00 7.19
CA ASP A 15 -1.71 -11.34 6.54
C ASP A 15 -0.38 -11.97 6.96
N ILE A 16 -0.31 -12.57 8.15
CA ILE A 16 0.91 -13.17 8.71
C ILE A 16 0.97 -14.70 8.49
N LEU A 17 -0.11 -15.43 8.75
CA LEU A 17 -0.16 -16.90 8.73
C LEU A 17 -0.91 -17.49 7.53
N GLY A 18 -1.57 -16.64 6.73
CA GLY A 18 -2.41 -17.05 5.61
C GLY A 18 -3.87 -17.33 5.99
N ASN A 19 -4.69 -17.55 4.97
CA ASN A 19 -6.13 -17.77 5.06
C ASN A 19 -6.57 -19.22 4.75
N ALA A 20 -5.63 -20.13 4.55
CA ALA A 20 -5.93 -21.51 4.21
C ALA A 20 -6.41 -22.27 5.45
N ASP A 21 -7.25 -23.28 5.25
CA ASP A 21 -7.67 -24.17 6.36
C ASP A 21 -6.47 -24.89 6.99
N SER A 22 -5.40 -25.10 6.24
CA SER A 22 -4.14 -25.70 6.67
C SER A 22 -3.13 -24.69 7.23
N SER A 23 -3.48 -23.41 7.35
CA SER A 23 -2.59 -22.41 7.95
C SER A 23 -2.18 -22.82 9.36
N HIS A 24 -0.95 -22.49 9.74
CA HIS A 24 -0.34 -22.87 11.02
C HIS A 24 -0.91 -22.06 12.20
N TYR A 25 -2.22 -22.11 12.43
CA TYR A 25 -2.90 -21.43 13.52
C TYR A 25 -2.54 -22.00 14.91
N GLN A 26 -2.02 -23.23 14.95
CA GLN A 26 -1.59 -23.93 16.18
C GLN A 26 -2.68 -24.08 17.27
N VAL A 27 -3.95 -23.92 16.93
CA VAL A 27 -5.07 -24.15 17.88
C VAL A 27 -5.26 -25.63 18.18
N SER A 28 -5.88 -25.94 19.32
CA SER A 28 -6.24 -27.31 19.65
C SER A 28 -7.19 -27.92 18.62
N LYS A 29 -7.19 -29.26 18.53
CA LYS A 29 -8.10 -29.98 17.63
C LYS A 29 -9.58 -29.69 17.95
N GLU A 30 -9.91 -29.55 19.24
CA GLU A 30 -11.26 -29.23 19.70
C GLU A 30 -11.75 -27.88 19.18
N ILE A 31 -10.88 -26.85 19.21
CA ILE A 31 -11.18 -25.52 18.69
C ILE A 31 -11.37 -25.57 17.16
N SER A 32 -10.47 -26.26 16.46
CA SER A 32 -10.56 -26.45 15.01
C SER A 32 -11.86 -27.16 14.60
N ASP A 33 -12.21 -28.25 15.28
CA ASP A 33 -13.43 -29.02 15.03
C ASP A 33 -14.68 -28.16 15.27
N LYS A 34 -14.67 -27.30 16.31
CA LYS A 34 -15.76 -26.34 16.58
C LYS A 34 -15.93 -25.34 15.43
N TRP A 35 -14.84 -24.82 14.86
CA TRP A 35 -14.93 -23.90 13.71
C TRP A 35 -15.47 -24.59 12.47
N VAL A 36 -15.02 -25.82 12.20
CA VAL A 36 -15.49 -26.62 11.07
C VAL A 36 -16.98 -26.91 11.20
N ALA A 37 -17.45 -27.26 12.41
CA ALA A 37 -18.86 -27.49 12.71
C ALA A 37 -19.70 -26.23 12.47
N LYS A 38 -19.24 -25.05 12.95
CA LYS A 38 -19.92 -23.77 12.70
C LYS A 38 -19.99 -23.45 11.21
N ARG A 39 -18.90 -23.63 10.47
CA ARG A 39 -18.86 -23.42 9.02
C ARG A 39 -19.82 -24.34 8.28
N ALA A 40 -19.84 -25.62 8.64
CA ALA A 40 -20.77 -26.60 8.06
C ALA A 40 -22.23 -26.23 8.34
N HIS A 41 -22.53 -25.75 9.55
CA HIS A 41 -23.86 -25.26 9.90
C HIS A 41 -24.26 -24.03 9.08
N SER A 42 -23.40 -23.00 8.99
CA SER A 42 -23.66 -21.82 8.16
C SER A 42 -23.84 -22.16 6.68
N LYS A 43 -23.04 -23.11 6.15
CA LYS A 43 -23.18 -23.60 4.78
C LYS A 43 -24.56 -24.23 4.54
N LYS A 44 -25.08 -24.98 5.51
CA LYS A 44 -26.42 -25.59 5.44
C LYS A 44 -27.55 -24.56 5.53
N GLN A 45 -27.40 -23.53 6.37
CA GLN A 45 -28.41 -22.48 6.52
C GLN A 45 -28.53 -21.56 5.30
N ASN A 46 -27.43 -21.30 4.59
CA ASN A 46 -27.36 -20.30 3.52
C ASN A 46 -27.30 -20.92 2.11
N ASP A 47 -28.00 -22.04 1.89
CA ASP A 47 -28.09 -22.78 0.63
C ASP A 47 -26.74 -23.03 -0.07
N GLY A 48 -25.67 -23.18 0.72
CA GLY A 48 -24.34 -23.51 0.24
C GLY A 48 -23.58 -22.41 -0.52
N PHE A 49 -24.19 -21.25 -0.80
CA PHE A 49 -23.57 -20.19 -1.62
C PHE A 49 -23.19 -18.94 -0.83
N LEU A 50 -24.01 -18.51 0.12
CA LEU A 50 -23.82 -17.25 0.85
C LEU A 50 -23.22 -17.50 2.25
N PHE A 51 -22.02 -18.08 2.31
CA PHE A 51 -21.32 -18.29 3.57
C PHE A 51 -19.82 -17.93 3.46
N GLU A 52 -19.22 -17.59 4.59
CA GLU A 52 -17.80 -17.28 4.66
C GLU A 52 -16.97 -18.56 4.57
N LYS A 53 -16.02 -18.59 3.64
CA LYS A 53 -15.25 -19.82 3.35
C LYS A 53 -14.05 -19.95 4.29
N ARG A 54 -13.46 -18.83 4.70
CA ARG A 54 -12.26 -18.78 5.54
C ARG A 54 -12.57 -19.27 6.95
N ILE A 55 -11.89 -20.33 7.39
CA ILE A 55 -12.19 -20.98 8.67
C ILE A 55 -12.04 -20.04 9.87
N ILE A 56 -11.07 -19.12 9.83
CA ILE A 56 -10.79 -18.16 10.90
C ILE A 56 -11.96 -17.22 11.22
N PHE A 57 -12.92 -17.02 10.31
CA PHE A 57 -14.10 -16.20 10.57
C PHE A 57 -15.07 -16.83 11.58
N TYR A 58 -14.92 -18.13 11.83
CA TYR A 58 -15.71 -18.88 12.81
C TYR A 58 -15.06 -18.93 14.20
N SER A 59 -13.88 -18.32 14.35
CA SER A 59 -13.19 -18.17 15.62
C SER A 59 -13.93 -17.22 16.55
N GLU A 60 -13.88 -17.48 17.85
CA GLU A 60 -14.25 -16.51 18.87
C GLU A 60 -13.11 -15.51 19.12
N LEU A 61 -13.32 -14.55 20.03
CA LEU A 61 -12.28 -13.58 20.37
C LEU A 61 -11.09 -14.30 21.02
N GLU A 62 -11.34 -15.15 22.02
CA GLU A 62 -10.33 -15.89 22.78
C GLU A 62 -9.47 -16.79 21.89
N ASP A 63 -10.09 -17.39 20.88
CA ASP A 63 -9.42 -18.18 19.85
C ASP A 63 -8.33 -17.37 19.12
N LEU A 64 -8.59 -16.08 18.83
CA LEU A 64 -7.64 -15.18 18.17
C LEU A 64 -6.44 -14.88 19.08
N LYS A 65 -6.67 -14.74 20.38
CA LYS A 65 -5.57 -14.61 21.36
C LYS A 65 -4.72 -15.86 21.39
N GLU A 66 -5.33 -17.04 21.41
CA GLU A 66 -4.57 -18.30 21.40
C GLU A 66 -3.68 -18.43 20.16
N ILE A 67 -4.21 -18.09 18.98
CA ILE A 67 -3.42 -18.09 17.73
C ILE A 67 -2.20 -17.16 17.86
N ILE A 68 -2.43 -15.91 18.31
CA ILE A 68 -1.38 -14.90 18.42
C ILE A 68 -0.35 -15.31 19.47
N ASP A 69 -0.78 -15.84 20.62
CA ASP A 69 0.10 -16.25 21.70
C ASP A 69 1.03 -17.40 21.30
N LYS A 70 0.51 -18.39 20.58
CA LYS A 70 1.27 -19.56 20.13
C LYS A 70 2.24 -19.24 18.99
N ASN A 71 1.94 -18.20 18.21
CA ASN A 71 2.72 -17.78 17.06
C ASN A 71 3.40 -16.42 17.30
N TRP A 72 3.65 -16.05 18.56
CA TRP A 72 4.01 -14.69 18.96
C TRP A 72 5.20 -14.10 18.18
N ASP A 73 6.21 -14.92 17.87
CA ASP A 73 7.40 -14.49 17.12
C ASP A 73 7.05 -13.89 15.75
N HIS A 74 5.99 -14.38 15.10
CA HIS A 74 5.51 -13.84 13.83
C HIS A 74 4.73 -12.52 13.98
N PHE A 75 4.10 -12.31 15.14
CA PHE A 75 3.32 -11.09 15.45
C PHE A 75 4.15 -10.00 16.13
N LEU A 76 5.30 -10.35 16.71
CA LEU A 76 6.22 -9.43 17.39
C LEU A 76 6.56 -8.19 16.54
N PRO A 77 6.83 -8.28 15.22
CA PRO A 77 7.13 -7.11 14.39
C PRO A 77 5.96 -6.11 14.26
N VAL A 78 4.73 -6.53 14.55
CA VAL A 78 3.51 -5.70 14.44
C VAL A 78 3.02 -5.23 15.80
N LEU A 79 2.95 -6.14 16.77
CA LEU A 79 2.35 -5.88 18.08
C LEU A 79 3.37 -5.36 19.11
N PHE A 80 4.66 -5.52 18.84
CA PHE A 80 5.82 -5.05 19.62
C PHE A 80 5.92 -5.59 21.06
N ASP A 81 4.95 -5.28 21.92
CA ASP A 81 4.96 -5.63 23.34
C ASP A 81 3.81 -6.58 23.67
N LYS A 82 4.17 -7.79 24.11
CA LYS A 82 3.21 -8.85 24.47
C LYS A 82 2.31 -8.45 25.63
N LYS A 83 2.88 -7.87 26.68
CA LYS A 83 2.11 -7.48 27.87
C LYS A 83 1.11 -6.38 27.53
N ARG A 84 1.53 -5.40 26.72
CA ARG A 84 0.62 -4.34 26.25
C ARG A 84 -0.53 -4.93 25.44
N PHE A 85 -0.23 -5.83 24.51
CA PHE A 85 -1.25 -6.53 23.74
C PHE A 85 -2.22 -7.29 24.65
N GLU A 86 -1.71 -8.07 25.61
CA GLU A 86 -2.52 -8.83 26.56
C GLU A 86 -3.45 -7.94 27.39
N VAL A 87 -2.95 -6.81 27.91
CA VAL A 87 -3.77 -5.85 28.67
C VAL A 87 -4.92 -5.34 27.81
N PHE A 88 -4.62 -4.83 26.61
CA PHE A 88 -5.67 -4.31 25.72
C PHE A 88 -6.66 -5.39 25.27
N PHE A 89 -6.17 -6.58 24.97
CA PHE A 89 -7.03 -7.70 24.60
C PHE A 89 -7.98 -8.06 25.75
N ASN A 90 -7.46 -8.12 26.98
CA ASN A 90 -8.28 -8.42 28.16
C ASN A 90 -9.34 -7.35 28.41
N GLU A 91 -9.04 -6.06 28.21
CA GLU A 91 -10.03 -4.98 28.28
C GLU A 91 -11.15 -5.19 27.25
N VAL A 92 -10.80 -5.47 25.99
CA VAL A 92 -11.82 -5.74 24.95
C VAL A 92 -12.66 -6.96 25.28
N LEU A 93 -12.04 -8.01 25.82
CA LEU A 93 -12.74 -9.22 26.26
C LEU A 93 -13.73 -8.92 27.40
N GLN A 94 -13.37 -8.06 28.36
CA GLN A 94 -14.29 -7.62 29.41
C GLN A 94 -15.46 -6.83 28.82
N PHE A 95 -15.19 -5.91 27.88
CA PHE A 95 -16.26 -5.16 27.21
C PHE A 95 -17.21 -6.09 26.43
N GLN A 96 -16.68 -7.14 25.80
CA GLN A 96 -17.50 -8.13 25.11
C GLN A 96 -18.41 -8.89 26.09
N LYS A 97 -17.89 -9.28 27.27
CA LYS A 97 -18.69 -9.91 28.32
C LYS A 97 -19.81 -9.00 28.83
N THR A 98 -19.52 -7.71 29.04
CA THR A 98 -20.53 -6.72 29.42
C THR A 98 -21.67 -6.66 28.39
N GLN A 99 -21.33 -6.56 27.09
CA GLN A 99 -22.34 -6.54 26.02
C GLN A 99 -23.12 -7.85 25.91
N ASN A 100 -22.45 -9.00 26.06
CA ASN A 100 -23.09 -10.32 26.03
C ASN A 100 -24.09 -10.51 27.19
N ASN A 101 -23.86 -9.83 28.33
CA ASN A 101 -24.79 -9.78 29.46
C ASN A 101 -25.94 -8.78 29.25
N GLY A 102 -26.07 -8.18 28.07
CA GLY A 102 -27.12 -7.21 27.74
C GLY A 102 -26.88 -5.81 28.33
N GLN A 103 -25.66 -5.51 28.76
CA GLN A 103 -25.29 -4.20 29.30
C GLN A 103 -24.58 -3.35 28.26
N ASP A 104 -24.96 -2.08 28.17
CA ASP A 104 -24.26 -1.11 27.33
C ASP A 104 -22.94 -0.67 27.97
N LEU A 105 -21.98 -0.33 27.11
CA LEU A 105 -20.71 0.24 27.57
C LEU A 105 -20.92 1.70 27.97
N ILE A 106 -20.27 2.12 29.06
CA ILE A 106 -20.24 3.54 29.40
C ILE A 106 -19.27 4.29 28.48
N GLN A 107 -19.44 5.60 28.33
CA GLN A 107 -18.67 6.43 27.41
C GLN A 107 -17.14 6.28 27.55
N SER A 108 -16.63 6.15 28.78
CA SER A 108 -15.19 5.94 29.01
C SER A 108 -14.69 4.60 28.44
N GLN A 109 -15.48 3.54 28.54
CA GLN A 109 -15.18 2.22 27.97
C GLN A 109 -15.25 2.27 26.45
N GLU A 110 -16.21 2.99 25.88
CA GLU A 110 -16.30 3.18 24.43
C GLU A 110 -15.09 3.94 23.87
N HIS A 111 -14.67 5.01 24.54
CA HIS A 111 -13.47 5.76 24.16
C HIS A 111 -12.21 4.89 24.27
N LEU A 112 -12.07 4.11 25.34
CA LEU A 112 -10.93 3.19 25.50
C LEU A 112 -10.93 2.12 24.41
N LEU A 113 -12.06 1.48 24.15
CA LEU A 113 -12.22 0.49 23.08
C LEU A 113 -11.88 1.09 21.71
N SER A 114 -12.33 2.31 21.43
CA SER A 114 -12.00 3.04 20.20
C SER A 114 -10.50 3.28 20.07
N GLY A 115 -9.86 3.73 21.15
CA GLY A 115 -8.40 3.91 21.22
C GLY A 115 -7.64 2.61 20.95
N ILE A 116 -8.05 1.50 21.58
CA ILE A 116 -7.45 0.18 21.36
C ILE A 116 -7.59 -0.28 19.90
N VAL A 117 -8.76 -0.13 19.29
CA VAL A 117 -8.98 -0.50 17.88
C VAL A 117 -8.13 0.35 16.95
N GLN A 118 -8.05 1.66 17.19
CA GLN A 118 -7.28 2.56 16.34
C GLN A 118 -5.77 2.33 16.48
N ASP A 119 -5.29 2.05 17.69
CA ASP A 119 -3.89 1.68 17.95
C ASP A 119 -3.50 0.41 17.20
N LEU A 120 -4.33 -0.65 17.26
CA LEU A 120 -4.11 -1.88 16.48
C LEU A 120 -4.05 -1.62 14.97
N LYS A 121 -5.01 -0.86 14.42
CA LYS A 121 -5.03 -0.50 12.99
C LYS A 121 -3.79 0.31 12.58
N ASN A 122 -3.33 1.20 13.44
CA ASN A 122 -2.13 1.98 13.20
C ASN A 122 -0.88 1.10 13.22
N ALA A 123 -0.76 0.18 14.17
CA ALA A 123 0.33 -0.78 14.24
C ALA A 123 0.44 -1.63 12.96
N ILE A 124 -0.70 -2.12 12.45
CA ILE A 124 -0.77 -2.85 11.17
C ILE A 124 -0.35 -1.96 10.00
N THR A 125 -0.85 -0.73 9.93
CA THR A 125 -0.47 0.24 8.88
C THR A 125 1.04 0.50 8.87
N ILE A 126 1.65 0.71 10.04
CA ILE A 126 3.10 0.91 10.16
C ILE A 126 3.86 -0.32 9.68
N PHE A 127 3.42 -1.52 10.06
CA PHE A 127 4.04 -2.76 9.61
C PHE A 127 3.97 -2.93 8.08
N ASN A 128 2.80 -2.71 7.49
CA ASN A 128 2.59 -2.82 6.05
C ASN A 128 3.43 -1.81 5.27
N ASN A 129 3.56 -0.57 5.76
CA ASN A 129 4.43 0.44 5.15
C ASN A 129 5.92 0.07 5.22
N LYS A 130 6.35 -0.67 6.25
CA LYS A 130 7.74 -1.15 6.35
C LYS A 130 8.01 -2.37 5.46
N LYS A 131 7.02 -3.23 5.26
CA LYS A 131 7.16 -4.49 4.52
C LYS A 131 6.96 -4.33 3.01
N ASN A 132 6.00 -3.49 2.58
CA ASN A 132 5.72 -3.28 1.18
C ASN A 132 6.72 -2.29 0.59
N LYS A 133 7.58 -2.74 -0.32
CA LYS A 133 8.37 -1.82 -1.15
C LYS A 133 7.49 -1.35 -2.29
N ILE A 134 7.44 -0.04 -2.50
CA ILE A 134 6.75 0.58 -3.66
C ILE A 134 7.21 -0.10 -4.96
N ASP A 135 8.51 -0.41 -5.01
CA ASP A 135 9.19 -1.04 -6.13
C ASP A 135 8.72 -2.46 -6.45
N ASP A 136 7.96 -3.14 -5.58
CA ASP A 136 7.43 -4.48 -5.87
C ASP A 136 6.11 -4.43 -6.69
N TYR A 137 5.46 -3.26 -6.71
CA TYR A 137 4.12 -3.11 -7.27
C TYR A 137 4.04 -2.09 -8.40
N PHE A 138 4.79 -0.99 -8.28
CA PHE A 138 4.69 0.14 -9.17
C PHE A 138 5.91 0.27 -10.07
N ILE A 139 5.66 0.74 -11.28
CA ILE A 139 6.70 1.21 -12.18
C ILE A 139 7.48 2.36 -11.51
N SER A 140 8.78 2.41 -11.74
CA SER A 140 9.65 3.49 -11.26
C SER A 140 10.52 4.05 -12.37
N ILE A 141 10.70 5.38 -12.41
CA ILE A 141 11.72 6.05 -13.23
C ILE A 141 12.96 6.17 -12.36
N SER A 142 14.04 5.46 -12.71
CA SER A 142 15.30 5.52 -11.97
C SER A 142 16.10 6.76 -12.33
N LYS A 143 16.09 7.15 -13.61
CA LYS A 143 16.90 8.25 -14.13
C LYS A 143 16.29 8.85 -15.39
N ILE A 144 16.46 10.16 -15.57
CA ILE A 144 16.35 10.82 -16.87
C ILE A 144 17.70 11.45 -17.18
N SER A 145 18.16 11.38 -18.42
CA SER A 145 19.37 12.06 -18.88
C SER A 145 19.11 12.83 -20.17
N ASP A 146 19.81 13.94 -20.38
CA ASP A 146 19.75 14.68 -21.64
C ASP A 146 21.00 14.50 -22.51
N ASN A 147 20.97 15.07 -23.72
CA ASN A 147 22.12 15.12 -24.63
C ASN A 147 23.19 16.16 -24.26
N LEU A 148 23.00 16.93 -23.19
CA LEU A 148 23.94 17.94 -22.68
C LEU A 148 24.74 17.44 -21.46
N GLY A 149 24.45 16.23 -20.98
CA GLY A 149 25.11 15.60 -19.84
C GLY A 149 24.42 15.83 -18.49
N ASN A 150 23.24 16.45 -18.47
CA ASN A 150 22.44 16.59 -17.26
C ASN A 150 21.68 15.30 -16.97
N THR A 151 21.46 15.02 -15.69
CA THR A 151 20.70 13.87 -15.22
C THR A 151 19.75 14.28 -14.11
N TRP A 152 18.59 13.62 -14.03
CA TRP A 152 17.59 13.79 -12.98
C TRP A 152 17.25 12.43 -12.37
N THR A 153 17.11 12.39 -11.05
CA THR A 153 16.73 11.21 -10.26
C THR A 153 15.64 11.59 -9.25
N ILE A 154 14.99 10.60 -8.64
CA ILE A 154 13.93 10.83 -7.62
C ILE A 154 14.47 11.59 -6.40
N ASN A 155 15.74 11.37 -6.04
CA ASN A 155 16.44 12.06 -4.97
C ASN A 155 17.55 12.92 -5.59
N PRO A 156 17.23 14.09 -6.15
CA PRO A 156 18.21 14.95 -6.79
C PRO A 156 19.17 15.52 -5.73
N GLU A 157 20.42 15.73 -6.13
CA GLU A 157 21.36 16.52 -5.34
C GLU A 157 20.92 17.99 -5.30
N GLU A 158 21.16 18.70 -4.18
CA GLU A 158 20.67 20.07 -3.94
C GLU A 158 21.10 21.10 -5.01
N ASN A 159 22.08 20.79 -5.86
CA ASN A 159 22.67 21.70 -6.86
C ASN A 159 22.58 21.21 -8.31
N GLN A 160 21.53 20.45 -8.65
CA GLN A 160 21.35 19.97 -10.03
C GLN A 160 21.19 21.14 -11.01
N GLN A 161 22.16 21.31 -11.91
CA GLN A 161 22.22 22.44 -12.84
C GLN A 161 21.08 22.34 -13.87
N LYS A 162 20.38 23.44 -14.08
CA LYS A 162 19.30 23.53 -15.07
C LYS A 162 19.90 23.80 -16.44
N PRO A 163 19.63 23.00 -17.48
CA PRO A 163 20.08 23.30 -18.83
C PRO A 163 19.48 24.62 -19.30
N ILE A 164 20.30 25.37 -20.05
CA ILE A 164 19.92 26.62 -20.71
C ILE A 164 19.94 26.36 -22.21
N LEU A 165 18.79 26.54 -22.85
CA LEU A 165 18.56 26.27 -24.27
C LEU A 165 18.16 27.55 -25.00
N LYS A 166 18.26 27.53 -26.33
CA LYS A 166 17.82 28.59 -27.24
C LYS A 166 16.77 28.05 -28.21
N ILE A 167 15.99 28.96 -28.77
CA ILE A 167 15.05 28.63 -29.85
C ILE A 167 15.84 28.02 -31.02
N GLY A 168 15.35 26.90 -31.54
CA GLY A 168 15.97 26.14 -32.62
C GLY A 168 16.80 24.94 -32.17
N ASP A 169 17.19 24.85 -30.90
CA ASP A 169 17.97 23.74 -30.37
C ASP A 169 17.21 22.40 -30.48
N GLU A 170 17.95 21.33 -30.77
CA GLU A 170 17.46 19.95 -30.69
C GLU A 170 17.83 19.36 -29.33
N TYR A 171 16.81 19.17 -28.49
CA TYR A 171 16.96 18.68 -27.13
C TYR A 171 16.45 17.25 -27.02
N GLU A 172 17.28 16.37 -26.46
CA GLU A 172 16.94 14.96 -26.32
C GLU A 172 16.89 14.56 -24.85
N LEU A 173 15.90 13.74 -24.49
CA LEU A 173 15.79 13.13 -23.17
C LEU A 173 15.69 11.61 -23.31
N LEU A 174 16.45 10.90 -22.49
CA LEU A 174 16.40 9.45 -22.33
C LEU A 174 15.86 9.11 -20.93
N VAL A 175 14.86 8.23 -20.88
CA VAL A 175 14.20 7.81 -19.64
C VAL A 175 14.60 6.37 -19.32
N GLU A 176 15.12 6.15 -18.12
CA GLU A 176 15.35 4.82 -17.56
C GLU A 176 14.23 4.51 -16.57
N ALA A 177 13.40 3.53 -16.90
CA ALA A 177 12.27 3.11 -16.07
C ALA A 177 12.20 1.58 -15.99
N ASN A 178 11.70 1.07 -14.89
CA ASN A 178 11.53 -0.35 -14.63
C ASN A 178 10.13 -0.64 -14.11
N ASP A 179 9.47 -1.65 -14.67
CA ASP A 179 8.24 -2.21 -14.10
C ASP A 179 8.56 -3.55 -13.43
N PRO A 180 8.26 -3.74 -12.14
CA PRO A 180 8.65 -4.95 -11.41
C PRO A 180 7.98 -6.24 -11.89
N LYS A 181 6.95 -6.13 -12.74
CA LYS A 181 6.26 -7.27 -13.35
C LYS A 181 6.57 -7.40 -14.85
N ASP A 182 7.61 -6.72 -15.34
CA ASP A 182 8.03 -6.71 -16.75
C ASP A 182 6.90 -6.39 -17.73
N ARG A 183 5.94 -5.56 -17.31
CA ARG A 183 4.85 -5.10 -18.19
C ARG A 183 5.38 -4.10 -19.22
N LYS A 184 4.70 -4.00 -20.37
CA LYS A 184 5.03 -2.99 -21.40
C LYS A 184 4.88 -1.58 -20.82
N ILE A 185 5.96 -0.79 -20.90
CA ILE A 185 6.02 0.60 -20.46
C ILE A 185 5.70 1.52 -21.64
N GLU A 186 4.84 2.50 -21.39
CA GLU A 186 4.56 3.64 -22.26
C GLU A 186 5.06 4.93 -21.60
N TYR A 187 5.46 5.90 -22.43
CA TYR A 187 6.04 7.15 -21.97
C TYR A 187 5.24 8.34 -22.47
N GLN A 188 5.15 9.36 -21.63
CA GLN A 188 4.55 10.66 -21.96
C GLN A 188 5.47 11.78 -21.48
N LEU A 189 5.69 12.77 -22.34
CA LEU A 189 6.33 14.03 -22.00
C LEU A 189 5.33 15.16 -22.22
N TYR A 190 5.21 16.07 -21.27
CA TYR A 190 4.42 17.28 -21.49
C TYR A 190 4.99 18.48 -20.74
N HIS A 191 4.77 19.68 -21.29
CA HIS A 191 5.07 20.91 -20.57
C HIS A 191 3.95 21.22 -19.58
N PHE A 192 4.28 21.45 -18.30
CA PHE A 192 3.30 21.57 -17.21
C PHE A 192 2.20 22.61 -17.47
N ALA A 193 2.55 23.77 -18.04
CA ALA A 193 1.63 24.87 -18.31
C ALA A 193 1.47 25.16 -19.82
N GLY A 194 2.03 24.33 -20.68
CA GLY A 194 2.16 24.58 -22.12
C GLY A 194 1.37 23.62 -22.97
N LYS A 195 1.58 23.72 -24.29
CA LYS A 195 0.91 22.87 -25.28
C LYS A 195 1.71 21.63 -25.66
N LEU A 196 3.01 21.61 -25.38
CA LEU A 196 3.87 20.46 -25.70
C LEU A 196 3.36 19.22 -24.97
N ARG A 197 3.01 18.19 -25.75
CA ARG A 197 2.61 16.87 -25.26
C ARG A 197 2.99 15.81 -26.28
N ILE A 198 3.72 14.80 -25.84
CA ILE A 198 4.22 13.69 -26.66
C ILE A 198 3.90 12.40 -25.91
N ASN A 199 3.31 11.42 -26.60
CA ASN A 199 3.07 10.07 -26.09
C ASN A 199 3.76 9.08 -27.04
N GLN A 200 4.46 8.08 -26.50
CA GLN A 200 5.20 7.11 -27.30
C GLN A 200 5.57 5.87 -26.49
N ASP A 201 5.88 4.78 -27.20
CA ASP A 201 6.43 3.55 -26.61
C ASP A 201 7.95 3.65 -26.36
N SER A 202 8.64 4.54 -27.08
CA SER A 202 10.08 4.75 -26.93
C SER A 202 10.39 5.52 -25.65
N ASN A 203 11.47 5.14 -24.96
CA ASN A 203 11.97 5.86 -23.80
C ASN A 203 12.82 7.09 -24.14
N ARG A 204 12.94 7.46 -25.42
CA ARG A 204 13.74 8.59 -25.92
C ARG A 204 12.87 9.66 -26.54
N PHE A 205 12.84 10.86 -25.97
CA PHE A 205 12.13 12.02 -26.48
C PHE A 205 13.07 12.95 -27.24
N GLN A 206 12.66 13.40 -28.43
CA GLN A 206 13.34 14.43 -29.19
C GLN A 206 12.42 15.64 -29.31
N ILE A 207 12.90 16.81 -28.88
CA ILE A 207 12.14 18.05 -28.79
C ILE A 207 12.91 19.13 -29.52
N LYS A 208 12.28 19.79 -30.49
CA LYS A 208 12.80 21.03 -31.04
C LYS A 208 12.32 22.19 -30.19
N ILE A 209 13.26 23.00 -29.67
CA ILE A 209 12.91 24.14 -28.83
C ILE A 209 12.32 25.25 -29.69
N ASP A 210 11.11 25.67 -29.37
CA ASP A 210 10.38 26.71 -30.10
C ASP A 210 10.04 27.91 -29.19
N GLN A 211 9.43 28.93 -29.79
CA GLN A 211 9.02 30.16 -29.10
C GLN A 211 8.07 29.90 -27.91
N THR A 212 7.29 28.81 -27.96
CA THR A 212 6.29 28.49 -26.92
C THR A 212 6.92 28.01 -25.62
N LEU A 213 8.21 27.64 -25.67
CA LEU A 213 8.99 27.20 -24.52
C LEU A 213 9.86 28.31 -23.93
N VAL A 214 9.87 29.54 -24.46
CA VAL A 214 10.66 30.65 -23.91
C VAL A 214 10.24 30.94 -22.47
N GLY A 215 11.20 30.92 -21.55
CA GLY A 215 10.93 31.14 -20.13
C GLY A 215 12.10 30.81 -19.21
N GLN A 216 12.16 31.49 -18.07
CA GLN A 216 13.20 31.30 -17.06
C GLN A 216 13.09 29.96 -16.31
N SER A 217 11.90 29.35 -16.29
CA SER A 217 11.66 28.09 -15.57
C SER A 217 10.54 27.31 -16.24
N ASN A 218 10.89 26.53 -17.26
CA ASN A 218 9.99 25.58 -17.90
C ASN A 218 10.08 24.23 -17.19
N MET A 219 8.92 23.66 -16.87
CA MET A 219 8.83 22.34 -16.25
C MET A 219 8.30 21.35 -17.28
N LEU A 220 9.17 20.46 -17.72
CA LEU A 220 8.80 19.27 -18.47
C LEU A 220 8.47 18.16 -17.47
N VAL A 221 7.30 17.57 -17.64
CA VAL A 221 6.85 16.43 -16.85
C VAL A 221 6.98 15.19 -17.71
N ILE A 222 7.80 14.25 -17.24
CA ILE A 222 8.02 12.97 -17.89
C ILE A 222 7.31 11.93 -17.04
N LYS A 223 6.49 11.11 -17.71
CA LYS A 223 5.68 10.07 -17.12
C LYS A 223 6.00 8.75 -17.79
N ALA A 224 6.24 7.71 -16.99
CA ALA A 224 6.28 6.33 -17.44
C ALA A 224 5.09 5.60 -16.82
N PHE A 225 4.37 4.79 -17.60
CA PHE A 225 3.17 4.11 -17.13
C PHE A 225 2.93 2.79 -17.87
N THR A 226 2.11 1.93 -17.29
CA THR A 226 1.67 0.68 -17.93
C THR A 226 0.15 0.68 -18.02
N ALA A 227 -0.43 0.46 -19.20
CA ALA A 227 -1.89 0.45 -19.37
C ALA A 227 -2.55 -0.86 -18.90
N ASP A 228 -1.82 -1.97 -18.91
CA ASP A 228 -2.33 -3.32 -18.62
C ASP A 228 -2.31 -3.64 -17.12
N THR A 229 -3.12 -2.91 -16.34
CA THR A 229 -3.16 -3.02 -14.88
C THR A 229 -4.53 -2.67 -14.28
N ASP A 230 -4.97 -3.43 -13.26
CA ASP A 230 -6.21 -3.17 -12.50
C ASP A 230 -6.12 -1.95 -11.56
N TYR A 231 -4.97 -1.30 -11.49
CA TYR A 231 -4.71 -0.13 -10.67
C TYR A 231 -3.91 0.90 -11.47
N LYS A 232 -3.89 2.15 -11.00
CA LYS A 232 -3.11 3.20 -11.66
C LYS A 232 -1.62 2.96 -11.44
N ASN A 233 -0.90 2.53 -12.47
CA ASN A 233 0.54 2.24 -12.42
C ASN A 233 1.33 3.25 -13.26
N GLU A 234 1.79 4.33 -12.61
CA GLU A 234 2.57 5.38 -13.25
C GLU A 234 3.62 5.97 -12.31
N CYS A 235 4.73 6.43 -12.88
CA CYS A 235 5.76 7.19 -12.20
C CYS A 235 6.02 8.48 -12.97
N ILE A 236 6.31 9.57 -12.25
CA ILE A 236 6.52 10.90 -12.81
C ILE A 236 7.83 11.48 -12.29
N LEU A 237 8.64 12.03 -13.18
CA LEU A 237 9.80 12.84 -12.86
C LEU A 237 9.73 14.19 -13.59
N LYS A 238 10.24 15.24 -12.95
CA LYS A 238 10.18 16.61 -13.46
C LYS A 238 11.57 17.04 -13.90
N VAL A 239 11.66 17.58 -15.10
CA VAL A 239 12.87 18.18 -15.66
C VAL A 239 12.64 19.67 -15.80
N HIS A 240 13.56 20.46 -15.24
CA HIS A 240 13.50 21.91 -15.29
C HIS A 240 14.52 22.44 -16.29
N ILE A 241 14.06 23.24 -17.24
CA ILE A 241 14.91 23.86 -18.27
C ILE A 241 14.68 25.38 -18.33
N THR A 242 15.70 26.12 -18.75
CA THR A 242 15.61 27.54 -19.08
C THR A 242 15.68 27.67 -20.59
N VAL A 243 14.81 28.48 -21.19
CA VAL A 243 14.87 28.79 -22.63
C VAL A 243 14.97 30.30 -22.78
N LEU A 244 16.06 30.74 -23.41
CA LEU A 244 16.32 32.16 -23.62
C LEU A 244 15.41 32.72 -24.73
N PRO A 245 14.98 33.98 -24.62
CA PRO A 245 14.42 34.70 -25.77
C PRO A 245 15.50 34.88 -26.86
N GLU A 246 15.07 35.17 -28.09
CA GLU A 246 15.98 35.59 -29.16
C GLU A 246 16.83 36.82 -28.78
#